data_AF-A0A1Y4UTZ9-F1
#
_entry.id   AF-A0A1Y4UTZ9-F1
#
_cell.length_a   1.000
_cell.length_b   1.000
_cell.length_c   1.000
_cell.angle_alpha   90.00
_cell.angle_beta   90.00
_cell.angle_gamma   90.00
#
_symmetry.space_group_name_H-M   'P 1'
#
loop_
_entity.id
_entity.type
_entity.pdbx_description
1 polymer ?
#
loop_
_entity_poly.entity_id
_entity_poly.type
_entity_poly.pdbx_seq_one_letter_code
_entity_poly.pdbx_strand_id
1 'polypeptide(L)' 'MFEILKKRYEMNFVRDDQLKRYVELGKITEEEFFDITGIPFSEV' A
#
# COMPACT_ATOMS: atom_id res chain seq x y z
N MET A 1 3.76 -0.54 -10.84
CA MET A 1 2.72 0.13 -10.02
C MET A 1 3.19 0.23 -8.57
N PHE A 2 3.62 -0.89 -7.99
CA PHE A 2 4.23 -1.00 -6.67
C PHE A 2 5.30 0.05 -6.35
N GLU A 3 6.38 0.15 -7.15
CA GLU A 3 7.46 1.12 -6.86
C GLU A 3 6.99 2.59 -6.84
N ILE A 4 5.98 2.92 -7.64
CA ILE A 4 5.38 4.27 -7.67
C ILE A 4 4.58 4.50 -6.40
N LEU A 5 3.78 3.51 -5.98
CA LEU A 5 3.01 3.58 -4.73
C LEU A 5 3.94 3.67 -3.53
N LYS A 6 5.04 2.91 -3.50
CA LYS A 6 6.07 2.96 -2.47
C LYS A 6 6.67 4.37 -2.34
N LYS A 7 7.15 4.95 -3.46
CA LYS A 7 7.68 6.32 -3.45
C LYS A 7 6.62 7.35 -3.02
N ARG A 8 5.38 7.20 -3.49
CA ARG A 8 4.28 8.11 -3.10
C ARG A 8 3.91 7.97 -1.62
N TYR A 9 4.00 6.78 -1.07
CA TYR A 9 3.80 6.51 0.35
C TYR A 9 4.89 7.16 1.21
N GLU A 10 6.16 6.96 0.85
CA GLU A 10 7.31 7.62 1.50
C GLU A 10 7.20 9.15 1.46
N MET A 11 6.61 9.69 0.40
CA MET A 11 6.37 11.12 0.23
C MET A 11 5.04 11.62 0.85
N ASN A 12 4.31 10.79 1.61
CA ASN A 12 3.01 11.09 2.23
C ASN A 12 1.90 11.50 1.23
N PHE A 13 2.01 11.12 -0.05
CA PHE A 13 0.94 11.33 -1.05
C PHE A 13 -0.16 10.27 -0.97
N VAL A 14 0.15 9.11 -0.44
CA VAL A 14 -0.78 7.98 -0.28
C VAL A 14 -0.75 7.57 1.19
N ARG A 15 -1.94 7.41 1.77
CA ARG A 15 -2.13 6.94 3.14
C ARG A 15 -2.47 5.45 3.15
N ASP A 16 -2.39 4.84 4.33
CA ASP A 16 -2.66 3.41 4.53
C ASP A 16 -4.06 3.01 4.02
N ASP A 17 -5.08 3.85 4.26
CA ASP A 17 -6.46 3.64 3.78
C ASP A 17 -6.56 3.60 2.25
N GLN A 18 -5.79 4.45 1.57
CA GLN A 18 -5.74 4.50 0.12
C GLN A 18 -4.99 3.29 -0.44
N LEU A 19 -3.89 2.92 0.18
CA LEU A 19 -3.12 1.70 -0.15
C LEU A 19 -3.98 0.44 0.00
N LYS A 20 -4.79 0.37 1.07
CA LYS A 20 -5.74 -0.72 1.30
C LYS A 20 -6.73 -0.87 0.15
N ARG A 21 -7.31 0.26 -0.31
CA ARG A 21 -8.15 0.29 -1.52
C ARG A 21 -7.43 -0.18 -2.77
N TYR A 22 -6.14 0.11 -2.93
CA TYR A 22 -5.39 -0.38 -4.09
C TYR A 22 -5.24 -1.91 -4.08
N VAL A 23 -5.08 -2.54 -2.90
CA VAL A 23 -5.08 -4.01 -2.82
C VAL A 23 -6.48 -4.58 -3.04
N GLU A 24 -7.54 -3.98 -2.50
CA GLU A 24 -8.94 -4.40 -2.77
C GLU A 24 -9.30 -4.31 -4.26
N LEU A 25 -8.77 -3.31 -4.95
CA LEU A 25 -8.93 -3.14 -6.40
C LEU A 25 -8.02 -4.06 -7.23
N GLY A 26 -7.21 -4.91 -6.59
CA GLY A 26 -6.26 -5.81 -7.24
C GLY A 26 -5.13 -5.09 -7.98
N LYS A 27 -4.81 -3.84 -7.59
CA LYS A 27 -3.72 -3.05 -8.18
C LYS A 27 -2.36 -3.43 -7.59
N ILE A 28 -2.36 -3.92 -6.36
CA ILE A 28 -1.21 -4.47 -5.64
C ILE A 28 -1.67 -5.66 -4.80
N THR A 29 -0.74 -6.49 -4.35
CA THR A 29 -1.03 -7.61 -3.43
C THR A 29 -0.98 -7.18 -1.96
N GLU A 30 -1.49 -8.02 -1.06
CA GLU A 30 -1.35 -7.83 0.40
C GLU A 30 0.12 -7.85 0.85
N GLU A 31 0.97 -8.65 0.19
CA GLU A 31 2.41 -8.68 0.43
C GLU A 31 3.08 -7.36 0.04
N GLU A 32 2.69 -6.80 -1.12
CA GLU A 32 3.16 -5.49 -1.56
C GLU A 32 2.67 -4.36 -0.63
N PHE A 33 1.45 -4.46 -0.10
CA PHE A 33 0.97 -3.53 0.93
C PHE A 33 1.85 -3.57 2.18
N PHE A 34 2.22 -4.78 2.64
CA PHE A 34 3.11 -4.97 3.78
C PHE A 34 4.51 -4.41 3.49
N ASP A 35 5.06 -4.62 2.30
CA ASP A 35 6.38 -4.07 1.92
C ASP A 35 6.41 -2.54 1.85
N ILE A 36 5.26 -1.89 1.62
CA ILE A 36 5.14 -0.43 1.57
C ILE A 36 4.93 0.16 2.97
N THR A 37 3.99 -0.41 3.73
CA THR A 37 3.52 0.16 5.01
C THR A 37 4.27 -0.39 6.22
N GLY A 38 4.86 -1.59 6.10
CA GLY A 38 5.40 -2.36 7.21
C GLY A 38 4.34 -2.95 8.14
N ILE A 39 3.05 -2.79 7.80
CA ILE A 39 1.92 -3.21 8.63
C ILE A 39 1.20 -4.37 7.92
N PRO A 40 0.91 -5.48 8.61
CA PRO A 40 0.14 -6.56 8.01
C PRO A 40 -1.27 -6.08 7.66
N PHE A 41 -1.75 -6.45 6.46
CA PHE A 41 -3.07 -6.04 5.96
C PHE A 41 -4.22 -6.42 6.90
N SER A 42 -4.04 -7.47 7.71
CA SER A 42 -5.00 -7.90 8.73
C SER A 42 -5.18 -6.94 9.91
N GLU A 43 -4.25 -6.01 10.14
CA GLU A 43 -4.25 -5.06 11.26
C GLU A 43 -4.70 -3.63 10.89
N VAL A 44 -4.99 -3.38 9.60
CA VAL A 44 -5.39 -2.07 9.06
C VAL A 44 -6.89 -2.00 8.84
#